data_AF-A0A9D2MZG1-F1
#
_entry.id   AF-A0A9D2MZG1-F1
#
_cell.length_a   1.000
_cell.length_b   1.000
_cell.length_c   1.000
_cell.angle_alpha   90.00
_cell.angle_beta   90.00
_cell.angle_gamma   90.00
#
_symmetry.space_group_name_H-M   'P 1'
#
loop_
_entity.id
_entity.type
_entity.pdbx_description
1 polymer ?
#
loop_
_entity_poly.entity_id
_entity_poly.type
_entity_poly.pdbx_seq_one_letter_code
_entity_poly.pdbx_strand_id
1 'polypeptide(L)'
;MKKQLKALVVTAVTAACIAGSAMSSFAAPRVGWVDVKNSWYYYDENSNPVTNQWVEYAGDLYWVDDTGKMLVQTWVKDGDSWYWVNSQGTRLVDCWIPITNNWYYVGEDGRMLANTWFTEGNKTYYFTADGSAAKGWVEIDGTWHYFDRTNGDMKRGTTIDGYYVDADGNYVA
;
A
#
# COMPACT_ATOMS: atom_id res chain seq x y z
N MET A 1 4.01 17.05 29.07
CA MET A 1 3.16 15.84 29.21
C MET A 1 4.04 14.63 28.94
N LYS A 2 4.26 13.77 29.94
CA LYS A 2 5.18 12.63 29.87
C LYS A 2 4.51 11.50 29.07
N LYS A 3 5.04 11.14 27.89
CA LYS A 3 4.65 9.94 27.16
C LYS A 3 5.08 8.73 27.99
N GLN A 4 4.12 7.97 28.49
CA GLN A 4 4.37 6.72 29.20
C GLN A 4 4.83 5.68 28.17
N LEU A 5 6.08 5.24 28.27
CA LEU A 5 6.58 4.06 27.56
C LEU A 5 5.90 2.83 28.18
N LYS A 6 4.99 2.17 27.45
CA LYS A 6 4.52 0.84 27.82
C LYS A 6 5.63 -0.17 27.46
N ALA A 7 6.12 -0.89 28.46
CA ALA A 7 7.12 -1.93 28.30
C ALA A 7 6.57 -3.05 27.41
N LEU A 8 7.31 -3.42 26.36
CA LEU A 8 7.00 -4.58 25.54
C LEU A 8 7.50 -5.82 26.29
N VAL A 9 6.57 -6.62 26.83
CA VAL A 9 6.87 -7.96 27.30
C VAL A 9 7.01 -8.85 26.07
N VAL A 10 8.25 -9.07 25.62
CA VAL A 10 8.55 -10.14 24.68
C VAL A 10 8.59 -11.44 25.46
N THR A 11 7.45 -12.10 25.63
CA THR A 11 7.45 -13.51 26.03
C THR A 11 7.71 -14.36 24.79
N ALA A 12 8.98 -14.69 24.59
CA ALA A 12 9.35 -15.85 23.78
C ALA A 12 8.77 -17.09 24.46
N VAL A 13 7.82 -17.77 23.80
CA VAL A 13 7.33 -19.07 24.28
C VAL A 13 8.46 -20.08 24.05
N THR A 14 9.23 -20.36 25.09
CA THR A 14 10.10 -21.54 25.13
C THR A 14 9.25 -22.76 25.45
N ALA A 15 9.31 -23.77 24.57
CA ALA A 15 8.73 -25.07 24.83
C ALA A 15 9.52 -25.78 25.94
N ALA A 16 8.90 -25.95 27.12
CA ALA A 16 9.43 -26.76 28.22
C ALA A 16 8.58 -28.03 28.36
N CYS A 17 9.18 -29.19 28.08
CA CYS A 17 8.63 -30.50 28.39
C CYS A 17 8.61 -30.73 29.90
N ILE A 18 7.43 -30.97 30.50
CA ILE A 18 7.33 -31.72 31.77
C ILE A 18 6.11 -32.66 31.69
N ALA A 19 6.36 -33.92 32.02
CA ALA A 19 5.39 -35.00 32.06
C ALA A 19 4.39 -34.86 33.22
N GLY A 20 3.15 -35.31 33.00
CA GLY A 20 2.29 -35.87 34.05
C GLY A 20 1.10 -35.01 34.51
N SER A 21 -0.08 -35.63 34.39
CA SER A 21 -1.40 -35.31 34.99
C SER A 21 -2.20 -34.11 34.46
N ALA A 22 -3.35 -34.46 33.87
CA ALA A 22 -4.53 -33.66 33.49
C ALA A 22 -4.45 -32.13 33.70
N MET A 23 -3.94 -31.42 32.70
CA MET A 23 -4.25 -30.01 32.51
C MET A 23 -5.50 -29.91 31.65
N SER A 24 -6.59 -29.39 32.23
CA SER A 24 -7.62 -28.72 31.44
C SER A 24 -6.89 -27.73 30.52
N SER A 25 -6.97 -27.96 29.22
CA SER A 25 -6.29 -27.15 28.20
C SER A 25 -6.85 -25.73 28.21
N PHE A 26 -6.35 -24.87 29.09
CA PHE A 26 -6.42 -23.44 28.88
C PHE A 26 -5.34 -23.11 27.87
N ALA A 27 -5.69 -23.13 26.58
CA ALA A 27 -4.81 -22.56 25.57
C ALA A 27 -4.49 -21.13 25.99
N ALA A 28 -3.21 -20.77 26.04
CA ALA A 28 -2.81 -19.42 26.40
C ALA A 28 -3.51 -18.40 25.47
N PRO A 29 -3.98 -17.26 26.01
CA PRO A 29 -4.66 -16.25 25.20
C PRO A 29 -3.76 -15.79 24.06
N ARG A 30 -4.33 -15.68 22.86
CA ARG A 30 -3.66 -15.12 21.68
C ARG A 30 -3.88 -13.61 21.73
N VAL A 31 -2.82 -12.83 21.84
CA VAL A 31 -2.89 -11.36 21.82
C VAL A 31 -1.79 -10.84 20.91
N GLY A 32 -2.12 -9.88 20.06
CA GLY A 32 -1.21 -9.34 19.04
C GLY A 32 -1.07 -10.28 17.84
N TRP A 33 0.09 -10.17 17.18
CA TRP A 33 0.40 -10.93 15.96
C TRP A 33 0.68 -12.41 16.25
N VAL A 34 -0.03 -13.28 15.54
CA VAL A 34 0.13 -14.74 15.61
C VAL A 34 0.29 -15.31 14.21
N ASP A 35 1.37 -16.05 13.98
CA ASP A 35 1.56 -16.84 12.75
C ASP A 35 0.76 -18.14 12.84
N VAL A 36 -0.09 -18.37 11.84
CA VAL A 36 -0.84 -19.60 11.65
C VAL A 36 -0.59 -20.09 10.22
N LYS A 37 0.22 -21.14 10.09
CA LYS A 37 0.53 -21.79 8.79
C LYS A 37 1.01 -20.79 7.73
N ASN A 38 1.99 -19.95 8.07
CA ASN A 38 2.60 -18.98 7.17
C ASN A 38 1.63 -17.86 6.75
N SER A 39 0.76 -17.46 7.68
CA SER A 39 -0.17 -16.35 7.53
C SER A 39 -0.35 -15.69 8.89
N TRP A 40 -0.24 -14.37 8.92
CA TRP A 40 -0.33 -13.61 10.15
C TRP A 40 -1.76 -13.18 10.43
N TYR A 41 -2.14 -13.25 11.70
CA TYR A 41 -3.43 -12.82 12.22
C TYR A 41 -3.18 -11.92 13.42
N TYR A 42 -4.03 -10.93 13.64
CA TYR A 42 -3.96 -10.07 14.81
C TYR A 42 -5.12 -10.37 15.76
N TYR A 43 -4.83 -10.54 17.05
CA TYR A 43 -5.82 -10.77 18.09
C TYR A 43 -5.83 -9.60 19.07
N ASP A 44 -7.02 -9.14 19.46
CA ASP A 44 -7.19 -8.07 20.45
C ASP A 44 -6.84 -8.51 21.88
N GLU A 45 -6.99 -7.61 22.85
CA GLU A 45 -6.71 -7.88 24.27
C GLU A 45 -7.62 -8.98 24.87
N ASN A 46 -8.76 -9.27 24.24
CA ASN A 46 -9.71 -10.30 24.64
C ASN A 46 -9.52 -11.62 23.86
N SER A 47 -8.46 -11.73 23.06
CA SER A 47 -8.20 -12.85 22.17
C SER A 47 -9.24 -13.06 21.07
N ASN A 48 -9.97 -12.02 20.67
CA ASN A 48 -10.79 -12.06 19.47
C ASN A 48 -9.93 -11.77 18.24
N PRO A 49 -10.12 -12.49 17.11
CA PRO A 49 -9.45 -12.16 15.86
C PRO A 49 -9.98 -10.82 15.33
N VAL A 50 -9.05 -9.96 14.92
CA VAL A 50 -9.36 -8.74 14.21
C VAL A 50 -9.52 -9.06 12.72
N THR A 51 -10.54 -8.48 12.08
CA THR A 51 -10.87 -8.74 10.67
C THR A 51 -11.28 -7.45 9.97
N ASN A 52 -11.02 -7.37 8.66
CA ASN A 52 -11.44 -6.31 7.74
C ASN A 52 -11.13 -4.88 8.21
N GLN A 53 -9.93 -4.66 8.75
CA GLN A 53 -9.51 -3.34 9.21
C GLN A 53 -7.99 -3.18 9.24
N TRP A 54 -7.55 -1.92 9.34
CA TRP A 54 -6.16 -1.58 9.63
C TRP A 54 -5.81 -1.89 11.08
N VAL A 55 -4.62 -2.45 11.28
CA VAL A 55 -3.98 -2.68 12.56
C VAL A 55 -2.72 -1.81 12.61
N GLU A 56 -2.66 -0.90 13.57
CA GLU A 56 -1.43 -0.15 13.87
C GLU A 56 -0.56 -0.97 14.83
N TYR A 57 0.68 -1.24 14.42
CA TYR A 57 1.63 -1.97 15.24
C TYR A 57 3.05 -1.44 14.99
N ALA A 58 3.75 -1.09 16.08
CA ALA A 58 5.11 -0.56 16.04
C ALA A 58 5.32 0.66 15.11
N GLY A 59 4.28 1.46 14.87
CA GLY A 59 4.32 2.65 14.01
C GLY A 59 3.97 2.39 12.54
N ASP A 60 3.73 1.13 12.18
CA ASP A 60 3.31 0.72 10.84
C ASP A 60 1.82 0.33 10.82
N LEU A 61 1.21 0.41 9.63
CA LEU A 61 -0.16 -0.03 9.39
C LEU A 61 -0.19 -1.31 8.55
N TYR A 62 -1.02 -2.25 8.97
CA TYR A 62 -1.21 -3.55 8.32
C TYR A 62 -2.70 -3.79 8.09
N TRP A 63 -3.09 -4.36 6.95
CA TRP A 63 -4.48 -4.73 6.72
C TRP A 63 -4.69 -6.21 6.98
N VAL A 64 -5.69 -6.55 7.80
CA VAL A 64 -6.22 -7.92 7.92
C VAL A 64 -7.53 -8.02 7.15
N ASP A 65 -7.66 -9.04 6.30
CA ASP A 65 -8.85 -9.27 5.48
C ASP A 65 -10.06 -9.76 6.30
N ASP A 66 -11.15 -10.10 5.62
CA ASP A 66 -12.39 -10.58 6.24
C ASP A 66 -12.23 -11.93 6.98
N THR A 67 -11.17 -12.69 6.67
CA THR A 67 -10.78 -13.90 7.40
C THR A 67 -9.84 -13.62 8.56
N GLY A 68 -9.36 -12.38 8.69
CA GLY A 68 -8.36 -11.94 9.67
C GLY A 68 -6.93 -12.17 9.23
N LYS A 69 -6.71 -12.64 7.99
CA LYS A 69 -5.39 -12.86 7.44
C LYS A 69 -4.79 -11.53 7.01
N MET A 70 -3.54 -11.30 7.42
CA MET A 70 -2.77 -10.14 6.98
C MET A 70 -2.48 -10.22 5.48
N LEU A 71 -2.79 -9.14 4.77
CA LEU A 71 -2.47 -9.01 3.36
C LEU A 71 -1.01 -8.60 3.15
N VAL A 72 -0.41 -9.10 2.07
CA VAL A 72 0.97 -8.79 1.66
C VAL A 72 1.05 -8.64 0.15
N GLN A 73 1.91 -7.74 -0.34
CA GLN A 73 2.17 -7.47 -1.77
C GLN A 73 0.89 -7.32 -2.61
N THR A 74 -0.08 -6.59 -2.09
CA THR A 74 -1.38 -6.44 -2.75
C THR A 74 -2.01 -5.09 -2.46
N TRP A 75 -2.97 -4.73 -3.31
CA TRP A 75 -3.86 -3.62 -3.07
C TRP A 75 -4.87 -3.94 -1.97
N VAL A 76 -5.13 -2.96 -1.13
CA VAL A 76 -6.16 -2.91 -0.09
C VAL A 76 -7.15 -1.83 -0.49
N LYS A 77 -8.43 -2.21 -0.61
CA LYS A 77 -9.50 -1.23 -0.78
C LYS A 77 -10.11 -0.92 0.57
N ASP A 78 -10.05 0.33 0.99
CA ASP A 78 -10.67 0.81 2.23
C ASP A 78 -11.42 2.11 1.94
N GLY A 79 -12.75 2.03 2.08
CA GLY A 79 -13.68 3.05 1.55
C GLY A 79 -13.53 3.24 0.04
N ASP A 80 -13.40 4.50 -0.36
CA ASP A 80 -13.22 4.91 -1.76
C ASP A 80 -11.74 4.95 -2.20
N SER A 81 -10.82 4.57 -1.31
CA SER A 81 -9.38 4.67 -1.55
C SER A 81 -8.72 3.30 -1.66
N TRP A 82 -7.64 3.26 -2.43
CA TRP A 82 -6.77 2.11 -2.55
C TRP A 82 -5.43 2.38 -1.87
N TYR A 83 -4.86 1.37 -1.24
CA TYR A 83 -3.57 1.42 -0.54
C TYR A 83 -2.75 0.19 -0.95
N TRP A 84 -1.44 0.28 -0.92
CA TRP A 84 -0.58 -0.87 -1.19
C TRP A 84 0.14 -1.33 0.08
N VAL A 85 0.13 -2.64 0.34
CA VAL A 85 0.94 -3.26 1.39
C VAL A 85 2.12 -4.02 0.77
N ASN A 86 3.31 -3.86 1.35
CA ASN A 86 4.53 -4.48 0.83
C ASN A 86 4.63 -5.98 1.23
N SER A 87 5.79 -6.60 1.01
CA SER A 87 6.03 -8.02 1.33
C SER A 87 6.01 -8.34 2.82
N GLN A 88 6.13 -7.34 3.67
CA GLN A 88 5.99 -7.45 5.12
C GLN A 88 4.58 -7.09 5.61
N GLY A 89 3.67 -6.72 4.71
CA GLY A 89 2.30 -6.28 5.04
C GLY A 89 2.20 -4.82 5.45
N THR A 90 3.31 -4.09 5.51
CA THR A 90 3.33 -2.66 5.86
C THR A 90 2.73 -1.84 4.71
N ARG A 91 1.80 -0.94 5.06
CA ARG A 91 1.21 0.05 4.16
C ARG A 91 2.28 1.04 3.68
N LEU A 92 2.43 1.20 2.38
CA LEU A 92 3.32 2.19 1.79
C LEU A 92 2.69 3.58 1.77
N VAL A 93 3.55 4.60 1.85
CA VAL A 93 3.24 6.02 1.70
C VAL A 93 4.32 6.66 0.84
N ASP A 94 3.95 7.68 0.06
CA ASP A 94 4.87 8.50 -0.75
C ASP A 94 5.80 7.65 -1.63
N CYS A 95 5.23 6.69 -2.36
CA CYS A 95 6.01 5.62 -2.98
C CYS A 95 5.47 5.17 -4.34
N TRP A 96 6.40 4.98 -5.28
CA TRP A 96 6.16 4.32 -6.56
C TRP A 96 6.01 2.81 -6.40
N ILE A 97 5.00 2.23 -7.04
CA ILE A 97 4.69 0.80 -6.98
C ILE A 97 4.73 0.23 -8.40
N PRO A 98 5.80 -0.51 -8.77
CA PRO A 98 5.87 -1.19 -10.05
C PRO A 98 5.09 -2.52 -10.00
N ILE A 99 4.11 -2.68 -10.88
CA ILE A 99 3.34 -3.92 -11.03
C ILE A 99 3.34 -4.32 -12.49
N THR A 100 4.08 -5.38 -12.80
CA THR A 100 4.29 -5.90 -14.16
C THR A 100 4.84 -4.81 -15.09
N ASN A 101 3.98 -4.15 -15.88
CA ASN A 101 4.36 -3.12 -16.87
C ASN A 101 3.80 -1.73 -16.55
N ASN A 102 3.07 -1.62 -15.44
CA ASN A 102 2.41 -0.41 -14.98
C ASN A 102 3.09 0.09 -13.71
N TRP A 103 3.01 1.41 -13.54
CA TRP A 103 3.51 2.10 -12.36
C TRP A 103 2.33 2.78 -11.70
N TYR A 104 2.26 2.69 -10.38
CA TYR A 104 1.26 3.35 -9.57
C TYR A 104 2.00 4.19 -8.52
N TYR A 105 1.27 5.09 -7.88
CA TYR A 105 1.83 5.88 -6.79
C TYR A 105 0.83 6.01 -5.66
N VAL A 106 1.32 5.84 -4.43
CA VAL A 106 0.57 6.16 -3.22
C VAL A 106 1.13 7.45 -2.62
N GLY A 107 0.26 8.39 -2.28
CA GLY A 107 0.64 9.67 -1.69
C GLY A 107 1.09 9.56 -0.22
N GLU A 108 1.38 10.69 0.40
CA GLU A 108 1.83 10.78 1.81
C GLU A 108 0.84 10.15 2.81
N ASP A 109 -0.46 10.17 2.50
CA ASP A 109 -1.51 9.55 3.30
C ASP A 109 -1.70 8.05 2.99
N GLY A 110 -0.93 7.51 2.04
CA GLY A 110 -0.96 6.13 1.56
C GLY A 110 -2.01 5.85 0.48
N ARG A 111 -2.83 6.84 0.10
CA ARG A 111 -3.87 6.64 -0.91
C ARG A 111 -3.25 6.63 -2.30
N MET A 112 -3.73 5.70 -3.12
CA MET A 112 -3.38 5.61 -4.53
C MET A 112 -3.84 6.88 -5.27
N LEU A 113 -2.94 7.48 -6.03
CA LEU A 113 -3.28 8.55 -6.95
C LEU A 113 -4.04 7.98 -8.15
N ALA A 114 -5.15 8.62 -8.51
CA ALA A 114 -5.95 8.29 -9.69
C ALA A 114 -6.67 9.54 -10.20
N ASN A 115 -6.85 9.65 -11.51
CA ASN A 115 -7.38 10.84 -12.20
C ASN A 115 -6.72 12.15 -11.72
N THR A 116 -5.39 12.15 -11.61
CA THR A 116 -4.68 13.29 -11.06
C THR A 116 -3.28 13.44 -11.64
N TRP A 117 -2.81 14.68 -11.66
CA TRP A 117 -1.44 15.04 -12.02
C TRP A 117 -0.51 14.89 -10.82
N PHE A 118 0.71 14.46 -11.08
CA PHE A 118 1.77 14.34 -10.08
C PHE A 118 3.08 14.86 -10.66
N THR A 119 3.86 15.60 -9.86
CA THR A 119 5.16 16.13 -10.30
C THR A 119 6.20 15.81 -9.25
N GLU A 120 7.28 15.18 -9.70
CA GLU A 120 8.43 14.81 -8.88
C GLU A 120 9.68 15.39 -9.55
N GLY A 121 10.28 16.39 -8.90
CA GLY A 121 11.36 17.17 -9.49
C GLY A 121 10.90 17.92 -10.75
N ASN A 122 11.50 17.60 -11.90
CA ASN A 122 11.18 18.18 -13.20
C ASN A 122 10.29 17.28 -14.08
N LYS A 123 9.87 16.14 -13.56
CA LYS A 123 9.06 15.16 -14.30
C LYS A 123 7.60 15.28 -13.91
N THR A 124 6.73 15.09 -14.89
CA THR A 124 5.29 15.22 -14.68
C THR A 124 4.58 13.99 -15.20
N TYR A 125 3.69 13.46 -14.37
CA TYR A 125 2.95 12.23 -14.59
C TYR A 125 1.46 12.52 -14.47
N TYR A 126 0.66 11.69 -15.12
CA TYR A 126 -0.77 11.63 -14.89
C TYR A 126 -1.14 10.21 -14.52
N PHE A 127 -1.93 10.04 -13.46
CA PHE A 127 -2.47 8.74 -13.07
C PHE A 127 -3.89 8.61 -13.62
N THR A 128 -4.16 7.56 -14.38
CA THR A 128 -5.47 7.29 -14.99
C THR A 128 -6.47 6.82 -13.95
N ALA A 129 -7.72 6.58 -14.36
CA ALA A 129 -8.80 6.18 -13.45
C ALA A 129 -8.54 4.86 -12.71
N ASP A 130 -7.73 3.96 -13.29
CA ASP A 130 -7.30 2.72 -12.65
C ASP A 130 -6.05 2.91 -11.75
N GLY A 131 -5.54 4.13 -11.64
CA GLY A 131 -4.36 4.50 -10.85
C GLY A 131 -3.02 4.24 -11.53
N SER A 132 -3.00 3.72 -12.76
CA SER A 132 -1.75 3.51 -13.48
C SER A 132 -1.21 4.82 -14.08
N ALA A 133 0.11 4.97 -14.15
CA ALA A 133 0.75 6.11 -14.79
C ALA A 133 0.51 6.06 -16.30
N ALA A 134 0.02 7.16 -16.85
CA ALA A 134 -0.28 7.34 -18.26
C ALA A 134 0.97 7.11 -19.14
N LYS A 135 0.73 6.54 -20.33
CA LYS A 135 1.74 6.26 -21.35
C LYS A 135 1.19 6.54 -22.74
N GLY A 136 2.00 7.14 -23.60
CA GLY A 136 1.59 7.55 -24.94
C GLY A 136 0.66 8.76 -24.94
N TRP A 137 -0.12 8.90 -26.01
CA TRP A 137 -1.12 9.95 -26.17
C TRP A 137 -2.33 9.70 -25.27
N VAL A 138 -2.66 10.67 -24.42
CA VAL A 138 -3.83 10.64 -23.53
C VAL A 138 -4.53 12.00 -23.57
N GLU A 139 -5.85 11.98 -23.70
CA GLU A 139 -6.69 13.17 -23.59
C GLU A 139 -7.11 13.39 -22.14
N ILE A 140 -6.81 14.58 -21.60
CA ILE A 140 -7.11 14.98 -20.22
C ILE A 140 -7.82 16.33 -20.31
N ASP A 141 -9.04 16.40 -19.78
CA ASP A 141 -9.87 17.61 -19.79
C ASP A 141 -9.98 18.29 -21.17
N GLY A 142 -10.08 17.49 -22.23
CA GLY A 142 -10.21 17.96 -23.62
C GLY A 142 -8.90 18.41 -24.28
N THR A 143 -7.76 18.19 -23.64
CA THR A 143 -6.42 18.49 -24.19
C THR A 143 -5.60 17.21 -24.31
N TRP A 144 -4.95 17.00 -25.45
CA TRP A 144 -4.08 15.85 -25.66
C TRP A 144 -2.67 16.12 -25.11
N HIS A 145 -2.14 15.15 -24.37
CA HIS A 145 -0.79 15.14 -23.84
C HIS A 145 -0.08 13.86 -24.25
N TYR A 146 1.25 13.89 -24.32
CA TYR A 146 2.06 12.70 -24.58
C TYR A 146 2.95 12.36 -23.38
N PHE A 147 2.81 11.13 -22.88
CA PHE A 147 3.64 10.57 -21.81
C PHE A 147 4.63 9.54 -22.38
N ASP A 148 5.88 9.58 -21.93
CA ASP A 148 6.91 8.65 -22.35
C ASP A 148 6.49 7.19 -22.11
N ARG A 149 6.54 6.36 -23.16
CA ARG A 149 6.08 4.96 -23.07
C ARG A 149 6.90 4.10 -22.10
N THR A 150 8.12 4.50 -21.78
CA THR A 150 9.00 3.77 -20.87
C THR A 150 8.78 4.22 -19.43
N ASN A 151 8.92 5.52 -19.18
CA ASN A 151 8.97 6.06 -17.83
C ASN A 151 7.75 6.88 -17.40
N GLY A 152 6.81 7.19 -18.29
CA GLY A 152 5.57 7.92 -17.99
C GLY A 152 5.73 9.44 -17.87
N ASP A 153 6.91 10.01 -18.10
CA ASP A 153 7.14 11.46 -18.02
C ASP A 153 6.49 12.19 -19.20
N MET A 154 5.75 13.26 -18.92
CA MET A 154 5.09 14.08 -19.92
C MET A 154 6.10 14.85 -20.77
N LYS A 155 5.98 14.73 -22.09
CA LYS A 155 6.80 15.49 -23.05
C LYS A 155 6.28 16.91 -23.23
N ARG A 156 7.21 17.83 -23.46
CA ARG A 156 6.96 19.26 -23.65
C ARG A 156 7.90 19.83 -24.72
N GLY A 157 7.42 20.83 -25.45
CA GLY A 157 8.19 21.62 -26.41
C GLY A 157 8.83 20.79 -27.52
N THR A 158 8.15 19.75 -28.00
CA THR A 158 8.74 18.78 -28.94
C THR A 158 7.69 18.17 -29.87
N THR A 159 8.15 17.46 -30.91
CA THR A 159 7.28 16.76 -31.87
C THR A 159 7.32 15.27 -31.62
N ILE A 160 6.15 14.65 -31.46
CA ILE A 160 5.97 13.21 -31.27
C ILE A 160 5.05 12.69 -32.37
N ASP A 161 5.49 11.68 -33.12
CA ASP A 161 4.69 11.06 -34.20
C ASP A 161 4.13 12.07 -35.23
N GLY A 162 4.82 13.20 -35.44
CA GLY A 162 4.40 14.27 -36.35
C GLY A 162 3.53 15.36 -35.71
N TYR A 163 3.17 15.23 -34.43
CA TYR A 163 2.33 16.19 -33.70
C TYR A 163 3.17 16.99 -32.70
N TYR A 164 3.03 18.31 -32.69
CA TYR A 164 3.76 19.18 -31.78
C TYR A 164 3.01 19.32 -30.44
N VAL A 165 3.75 19.16 -29.33
CA VAL A 165 3.29 19.57 -27.99
C VAL A 165 4.06 20.82 -27.57
N ASP A 166 3.34 21.81 -27.06
CA ASP A 166 3.90 23.09 -26.64
C ASP A 166 4.75 22.98 -25.36
N ALA A 167 5.27 24.12 -24.89
CA ALA A 167 6.10 24.18 -23.69
C ALA A 167 5.38 23.73 -22.41
N ASP A 168 4.05 23.75 -22.38
CA ASP A 168 3.23 23.29 -21.27
C ASP A 168 2.89 21.79 -21.39
N GLY A 169 3.06 21.22 -22.60
CA GLY A 169 2.83 19.82 -22.92
C GLY A 169 1.48 19.57 -23.57
N ASN A 170 0.80 20.62 -24.05
CA ASN A 170 -0.47 20.53 -24.75
C ASN A 170 -0.23 20.28 -26.23
N TYR A 171 -0.97 19.35 -26.83
CA TYR A 171 -1.02 19.20 -28.27
C TYR A 171 -1.56 20.46 -28.94
N VAL A 172 -0.86 20.92 -29.98
CA VAL A 172 -1.28 22.05 -30.83
C VAL A 172 -1.53 21.52 -32.24
N ALA A 173 -2.76 21.73 -32.71
CA ALA A 173 -3.21 21.34 -34.05
C ALA A 173 -2.68 22.26 -35.16
#